data_AF-A0A0K2B5N2-F1
#
_entry.id   AF-A0A0K2B5N2-F1
#
_cell.length_a   1.000
_cell.length_b   1.000
_cell.length_c   1.000
_cell.angle_alpha   90.00
_cell.angle_beta   90.00
_cell.angle_gamma   90.00
#
_symmetry.space_group_name_H-M   'P 1'
#
loop_
_entity.id
_entity.type
_entity.pdbx_description
1 polymer ?
#
loop_
_entity_poly.entity_id
_entity_poly.type
_entity_poly.pdbx_seq_one_letter_code
_entity_poly.pdbx_strand_id
1 'polypeptide(L)'
;MAGHVHTADNAVPPLDDDLAGLLEDLAAVQDPAIDQILSGLRLLALTRHTVDRTQTLIATLAGASDGTNVVSAIGLLIARLSDPDTNPALRTLPLDQQKNAALAGERACFALTDPELHQAASDTSAAIDGT
;
A
#
# COMPACT_ATOMS: atom_id res chain seq x y z
N MET A 1 10.29 40.52 -4.76
CA MET A 1 11.31 39.46 -4.86
C MET A 1 10.79 38.41 -5.82
N ALA A 2 11.34 38.37 -7.03
CA ALA A 2 10.87 37.47 -8.09
C ALA A 2 11.32 36.03 -7.77
N GLY A 3 10.36 35.12 -7.63
CA GLY A 3 10.61 33.72 -7.32
C GLY A 3 11.31 33.00 -8.46
N HIS A 4 12.29 32.17 -8.11
CA HIS A 4 12.85 31.18 -9.02
C HIS A 4 11.82 30.05 -9.18
N VAL A 5 10.93 30.16 -10.17
CA VAL A 5 9.82 29.20 -10.32
C VAL A 5 10.25 27.91 -11.05
N HIS A 6 11.43 27.84 -11.68
CA HIS A 6 11.89 26.61 -12.34
C HIS A 6 13.43 26.45 -12.30
N THR A 7 13.95 25.84 -11.24
CA THR A 7 15.29 25.20 -11.23
C THR A 7 15.11 23.68 -11.19
N ALA A 8 16.03 22.94 -11.81
CA ALA A 8 16.05 21.47 -11.82
C ALA A 8 15.97 20.85 -10.41
N ASP A 9 16.44 21.60 -9.40
CA ASP A 9 16.43 21.23 -7.98
C ASP A 9 15.03 21.09 -7.35
N ASN A 10 13.99 21.60 -8.00
CA ASN A 10 12.59 21.49 -7.51
C ASN A 10 11.79 20.40 -8.23
N ALA A 11 12.37 19.67 -9.19
CA ALA A 11 11.67 18.60 -9.89
C ALA A 11 11.44 17.40 -8.95
N VAL A 12 10.31 16.71 -9.10
CA VAL A 12 10.13 15.40 -8.45
C VAL A 12 11.10 14.44 -9.14
N PRO A 13 11.97 13.74 -8.39
CA PRO A 13 12.90 12.80 -8.98
C PRO A 13 12.14 11.64 -9.66
N PRO A 14 12.76 10.96 -10.63
CA PRO A 14 12.22 9.70 -11.13
C PRO A 14 12.16 8.66 -9.99
N LEU A 15 11.41 7.58 -10.22
CA LEU A 15 11.41 6.43 -9.31
C LEU A 15 12.82 5.84 -9.22
N ASP A 16 13.17 5.34 -8.03
CA ASP A 16 14.35 4.50 -7.86
C ASP A 16 14.14 3.11 -8.49
N ASP A 17 15.24 2.40 -8.70
CA ASP A 17 15.23 1.09 -9.36
C ASP A 17 14.41 0.04 -8.57
N ASP A 18 14.38 0.16 -7.23
CA ASP A 18 13.66 -0.77 -6.36
C ASP A 18 12.14 -0.66 -6.54
N LEU A 19 11.59 0.55 -6.42
CA LEU A 19 10.16 0.79 -6.61
C LEU A 19 9.76 0.65 -8.08
N ALA A 20 10.59 1.13 -9.02
CA ALA A 20 10.31 0.99 -10.45
C ALA A 20 10.23 -0.49 -10.85
N GLY A 21 11.22 -1.30 -10.46
CA GLY A 21 11.27 -2.73 -10.75
C GLY A 21 10.08 -3.48 -10.17
N LEU A 22 9.71 -3.21 -8.91
CA LEU A 22 8.54 -3.83 -8.29
C LEU A 22 7.23 -3.51 -9.05
N LEU A 23 7.04 -2.26 -9.48
CA LEU A 23 5.84 -1.87 -10.22
C LEU A 23 5.80 -2.45 -11.63
N GLU A 24 6.95 -2.76 -12.24
CA GLU A 24 7.05 -3.46 -13.52
C GLU A 24 6.72 -4.95 -13.37
N ASP A 25 7.29 -5.60 -12.35
CA ASP A 25 7.01 -7.00 -12.04
C ASP A 25 5.52 -7.24 -11.74
N LEU A 26 4.89 -6.35 -10.96
CA LEU A 26 3.46 -6.43 -10.68
C LEU A 26 2.60 -6.17 -11.92
N ALA A 27 3.04 -5.31 -12.84
CA ALA A 27 2.31 -5.05 -14.09
C ALA A 27 2.31 -6.27 -15.03
N ALA A 28 3.27 -7.20 -14.87
CA ALA A 28 3.31 -8.43 -15.65
C ALA A 28 2.12 -9.38 -15.37
N VAL A 29 1.38 -9.17 -14.28
CA VAL A 29 0.17 -9.93 -13.94
C VAL A 29 -0.99 -9.64 -14.92
N GLN A 30 -0.99 -8.46 -15.57
CA GLN A 30 -2.01 -8.04 -16.55
C GLN A 30 -3.45 -8.08 -16.00
N ASP A 31 -3.65 -7.72 -14.73
CA ASP A 31 -4.96 -7.59 -14.10
C ASP A 31 -5.38 -6.11 -14.05
N PRO A 32 -6.56 -5.71 -14.59
CA PRO A 32 -6.97 -4.32 -14.64
C PRO A 32 -7.09 -3.62 -13.29
N ALA A 33 -7.46 -4.36 -12.23
CA ALA A 33 -7.56 -3.79 -10.89
C ALA A 33 -6.17 -3.55 -10.30
N ILE A 34 -5.22 -4.46 -10.56
CA ILE A 34 -3.81 -4.26 -10.21
C ILE A 34 -3.24 -3.07 -10.97
N ASP A 35 -3.46 -2.95 -12.29
CA ASP A 35 -2.99 -1.81 -13.09
C ASP A 35 -3.47 -0.46 -12.55
N GLN A 36 -4.72 -0.41 -12.07
CA GLN A 36 -5.28 0.78 -11.43
C GLN A 36 -4.56 1.14 -10.12
N ILE A 37 -4.25 0.13 -9.28
CA ILE A 37 -3.48 0.33 -8.05
C ILE A 37 -2.07 0.83 -8.39
N LEU A 38 -1.38 0.19 -9.34
CA LEU A 38 -0.03 0.57 -9.75
C LEU A 38 -0.01 2.00 -10.33
N SER A 39 -1.04 2.38 -11.09
CA SER A 39 -1.19 3.74 -11.60
C SER A 39 -1.35 4.75 -10.46
N GLY A 40 -2.11 4.41 -9.42
CA GLY A 40 -2.22 5.21 -8.20
C GLY A 40 -0.89 5.36 -7.47
N LEU A 41 -0.13 4.27 -7.29
CA LEU A 41 1.19 4.31 -6.66
C LEU A 41 2.17 5.18 -7.45
N ARG A 42 2.20 5.07 -8.78
CA ARG A 42 3.02 5.94 -9.64
C ARG A 42 2.63 7.40 -9.50
N LEU A 43 1.33 7.69 -9.48
CA LEU A 43 0.84 9.05 -9.29
C LEU A 43 1.25 9.60 -7.92
N LEU A 44 1.14 8.81 -6.85
CA LEU A 44 1.58 9.22 -5.52
C LEU A 44 3.08 9.50 -5.49
N ALA A 45 3.92 8.67 -6.11
CA ALA A 45 5.37 8.83 -6.07
C ALA A 45 5.87 10.00 -6.94
N LEU A 46 5.24 10.25 -8.09
CA LEU A 46 5.70 11.25 -9.07
C LEU A 46 5.00 12.61 -8.97
N THR A 47 4.03 12.75 -8.05
CA THR A 47 3.37 14.03 -7.77
C THR A 47 4.20 14.85 -6.78
N ARG A 48 4.30 16.16 -7.03
CA ARG A 48 4.88 17.08 -6.06
C ARG A 48 3.90 17.29 -4.90
N HIS A 49 4.32 16.89 -3.70
CA HIS A 49 3.52 17.07 -2.48
C HIS A 49 3.98 18.26 -1.64
N THR A 50 3.08 18.78 -0.82
CA THR A 50 3.42 19.63 0.32
C THR A 50 3.77 18.78 1.54
N VAL A 51 4.40 19.37 2.55
CA VAL A 51 4.72 18.70 3.84
C VAL A 51 3.48 18.05 4.45
N ASP A 52 2.40 18.83 4.64
CA ASP A 52 1.12 18.37 5.20
C ASP A 52 0.51 17.23 4.37
N ARG A 53 0.64 17.30 3.04
CA ARG A 53 0.12 16.26 2.15
C ARG A 53 0.92 14.98 2.29
N THR A 54 2.25 15.06 2.37
CA THR A 54 3.12 13.89 2.59
C THR A 54 2.80 13.21 3.91
N GLN A 55 2.64 13.98 5.00
CA GLN A 55 2.21 13.46 6.31
C GLN A 55 0.88 12.71 6.20
N THR A 56 -0.13 13.36 5.61
CA THR A 56 -1.46 12.77 5.41
C THR A 56 -1.39 11.48 4.60
N LEU A 57 -0.57 11.44 3.54
CA LEU A 57 -0.42 10.27 2.68
C LEU A 57 0.19 9.09 3.42
N ILE A 58 1.25 9.30 4.21
CA ILE A 58 1.90 8.22 4.97
C ILE A 58 0.94 7.64 6.02
N ALA A 59 0.21 8.49 6.74
CA ALA A 59 -0.83 8.05 7.66
C ALA A 59 -1.94 7.25 6.93
N THR A 60 -2.42 7.74 5.78
CA THR A 60 -3.45 7.07 4.98
C THR A 60 -2.97 5.73 4.41
N LEU A 61 -1.68 5.61 4.06
CA LEU A 61 -1.13 4.38 3.49
C LEU A 61 -0.96 3.30 4.56
N ALA A 62 -0.39 3.64 5.72
CA ALA A 62 -0.09 2.66 6.79
C ALA A 62 -0.15 3.22 8.22
N GLY A 63 -0.05 4.54 8.43
CA GLY A 63 0.13 5.12 9.77
C GLY A 63 -1.15 5.45 10.56
N ALA A 64 -2.34 5.16 10.04
CA ALA A 64 -3.60 5.47 10.73
C ALA A 64 -3.74 4.61 12.00
N SER A 65 -3.80 5.25 13.17
CA SER A 65 -3.84 4.59 14.48
C SER A 65 -5.13 3.82 14.77
N ASP A 66 -6.21 4.16 14.07
CA ASP A 66 -7.48 3.43 14.11
C ASP A 66 -7.50 2.23 13.13
N GLY A 67 -6.41 2.00 12.39
CA GLY A 67 -6.29 0.96 11.37
C GLY A 67 -6.97 1.30 10.04
N THR A 68 -7.51 2.50 9.87
CA THR A 68 -8.19 2.93 8.62
C THR A 68 -7.17 3.38 7.58
N ASN A 69 -6.37 2.43 7.08
CA ASN A 69 -5.31 2.67 6.10
C ASN A 69 -5.32 1.65 4.95
N VAL A 70 -4.56 1.95 3.89
CA VAL A 70 -4.51 1.12 2.67
C VAL A 70 -3.93 -0.28 2.95
N VAL A 71 -2.90 -0.39 3.77
CA VAL A 71 -2.30 -1.69 4.12
C VAL A 71 -3.31 -2.58 4.86
N SER A 72 -4.08 -2.03 5.81
CA SER A 72 -5.17 -2.75 6.47
C SER A 72 -6.24 -3.21 5.47
N ALA A 73 -6.61 -2.36 4.51
CA ALA A 73 -7.56 -2.72 3.47
C ALA A 73 -7.05 -3.90 2.60
N ILE A 74 -5.74 -3.92 2.29
CA ILE A 74 -5.10 -5.02 1.57
C ILE A 74 -5.11 -6.31 2.41
N GLY A 75 -4.77 -6.24 3.70
CA GLY A 75 -4.83 -7.38 4.60
C GLY A 75 -6.22 -8.02 4.65
N LEU A 76 -7.26 -7.19 4.80
CA LEU A 76 -8.65 -7.64 4.79
C LEU A 76 -9.07 -8.22 3.44
N LEU A 77 -8.61 -7.64 2.32
CA LEU A 77 -8.87 -8.18 0.98
C LEU A 77 -8.24 -9.57 0.80
N ILE A 78 -7.01 -9.77 1.26
CA ILE A 78 -6.34 -11.08 1.20
C ILE A 78 -7.11 -12.12 2.01
N ALA A 79 -7.50 -11.79 3.25
CA ALA A 79 -8.32 -12.68 4.07
C ALA A 79 -9.62 -13.08 3.34
N ARG A 80 -10.33 -12.09 2.77
CA ARG A 80 -11.54 -12.33 1.97
C ARG A 80 -11.28 -13.22 0.75
N LEU A 81 -10.22 -12.99 -0.01
CA LEU A 81 -9.92 -13.77 -1.21
C LEU A 81 -9.47 -15.20 -0.88
N SER A 82 -8.92 -15.42 0.32
CA SER A 82 -8.44 -16.73 0.78
C SER A 82 -9.51 -17.61 1.41
N ASP A 83 -10.69 -17.05 1.70
CA ASP A 83 -11.76 -17.74 2.42
C ASP A 83 -12.77 -18.34 1.41
N PRO A 84 -12.99 -19.67 1.39
CA PRO A 84 -13.95 -20.32 0.49
C PRO A 84 -15.41 -19.89 0.71
N ASP A 85 -15.75 -19.32 1.87
CA ASP A 85 -17.10 -18.82 2.13
C ASP A 85 -17.35 -17.51 1.39
N THR A 86 -16.33 -16.66 1.24
CA THR A 86 -16.43 -15.36 0.56
C THR A 86 -15.81 -15.33 -0.84
N ASN A 87 -14.98 -16.32 -1.19
CA ASN A 87 -14.46 -16.60 -2.52
C ASN A 87 -14.85 -18.02 -2.99
N PRO A 88 -15.99 -18.16 -3.71
CA PRO A 88 -16.47 -19.45 -4.17
C PRO A 88 -15.51 -20.21 -5.09
N ALA A 89 -14.54 -19.53 -5.72
CA ALA A 89 -13.55 -20.18 -6.59
C ALA A 89 -12.68 -21.21 -5.83
N LEU A 90 -12.53 -21.06 -4.50
CA LEU A 90 -11.75 -21.98 -3.68
C LEU A 90 -12.52 -23.25 -3.31
N ARG A 91 -13.86 -23.29 -3.48
CA ARG A 91 -14.70 -24.44 -3.10
C ARG A 91 -14.42 -25.69 -3.92
N THR A 92 -13.74 -25.55 -5.06
CA THR A 92 -13.33 -26.67 -5.91
C THR A 92 -12.07 -27.38 -5.38
N LEU A 93 -11.36 -26.79 -4.42
CA LEU A 93 -10.16 -27.39 -3.82
C LEU A 93 -10.53 -28.48 -2.81
N PRO A 94 -9.63 -29.42 -2.50
CA PRO A 94 -9.79 -30.31 -1.35
C PRO A 94 -9.99 -29.54 -0.04
N LEU A 95 -10.79 -30.09 0.88
CA LEU A 95 -11.18 -29.40 2.12
C LEU A 95 -9.98 -28.94 2.97
N ASP A 96 -8.91 -29.73 3.03
CA ASP A 96 -7.71 -29.35 3.79
C ASP A 96 -6.97 -28.16 3.15
N GLN A 97 -6.97 -28.07 1.81
CA GLN A 97 -6.39 -26.92 1.11
C GLN A 97 -7.23 -25.66 1.32
N GLN A 98 -8.56 -25.79 1.34
CA GLN A 98 -9.45 -24.68 1.67
C GLN A 98 -9.16 -24.13 3.07
N LYS A 99 -9.07 -25.00 4.08
CA LYS A 99 -8.72 -24.61 5.46
C LYS A 99 -7.35 -23.95 5.55
N ASN A 100 -6.36 -24.51 4.86
CA ASN A 100 -5.01 -23.96 4.84
C ASN A 100 -4.96 -22.58 4.17
N ALA A 101 -5.70 -22.37 3.08
CA ALA A 101 -5.80 -21.08 2.42
C ALA A 101 -6.42 -20.03 3.35
N ALA A 102 -7.56 -20.35 3.97
CA ALA A 102 -8.23 -19.45 4.91
C ALA A 102 -7.31 -19.07 6.09
N LEU A 103 -6.67 -20.07 6.73
CA LEU A 103 -5.72 -19.81 7.83
C LEU A 103 -4.52 -18.96 7.38
N ALA A 104 -4.00 -19.19 6.18
CA ALA A 104 -2.90 -18.40 5.64
C ALA A 104 -3.32 -16.94 5.40
N GLY A 105 -4.53 -16.70 4.89
CA GLY A 105 -5.04 -15.35 4.69
C GLY A 105 -5.37 -14.62 5.99
N GLU A 106 -5.89 -15.32 7.02
CA GLU A 106 -6.04 -14.75 8.37
C GLU A 106 -4.70 -14.29 8.94
N ARG A 107 -3.66 -15.11 8.80
CA ARG A 107 -2.30 -14.77 9.25
C ARG A 107 -1.72 -13.59 8.46
N ALA A 108 -1.93 -13.56 7.15
CA ALA A 108 -1.48 -12.46 6.31
C ALA A 108 -2.19 -11.16 6.71
N CYS A 109 -3.50 -11.19 6.95
CA CYS A 109 -4.24 -10.04 7.46
C CYS A 109 -3.68 -9.58 8.79
N PHE A 110 -3.51 -10.48 9.76
CA PHE A 110 -2.96 -10.15 11.08
C PHE A 110 -1.59 -9.44 10.97
N ALA A 111 -0.67 -10.00 10.17
CA ALA A 111 0.66 -9.44 9.99
C ALA A 111 0.64 -8.05 9.30
N LEU A 112 -0.27 -7.84 8.34
CA LEU A 112 -0.39 -6.57 7.63
C LEU A 112 -1.12 -5.51 8.46
N THR A 113 -1.99 -5.92 9.39
CA THR A 113 -2.69 -5.00 10.30
C THR A 113 -1.99 -4.85 11.64
N ASP A 114 -0.74 -5.34 11.75
CA ASP A 114 0.00 -5.34 13.00
C ASP A 114 0.26 -3.90 13.48
N PRO A 115 -0.03 -3.57 14.76
CA PRO A 115 0.24 -2.25 15.31
C PRO A 115 1.70 -1.80 15.17
N GLU A 116 2.69 -2.71 15.20
CA GLU A 116 4.10 -2.35 15.03
C GLU A 116 4.37 -1.81 13.62
N LEU A 117 3.73 -2.39 12.60
CA LEU A 117 3.83 -1.92 11.22
C LEU A 117 3.21 -0.52 11.08
N HIS A 118 2.05 -0.30 11.72
CA HIS A 118 1.38 1.01 11.71
C HIS A 118 2.18 2.06 12.50
N GLN A 119 2.81 1.68 13.61
CA GLN A 119 3.58 2.59 14.45
C GLN A 119 4.76 3.20 13.69
N ALA A 120 5.51 2.40 12.92
CA ALA A 120 6.63 2.91 12.13
C ALA A 120 6.20 3.98 11.10
N ALA A 121 5.06 3.75 10.43
CA ALA A 121 4.49 4.72 9.50
C ALA A 121 3.94 5.95 10.23
N SER A 122 3.31 5.77 11.39
CA SER A 122 2.84 6.85 12.25
C SER A 122 4.02 7.73 12.73
N ASP A 123 5.12 7.13 13.16
CA ASP A 123 6.33 7.84 13.61
C ASP A 123 6.97 8.61 12.46
N THR A 124 7.01 8.02 11.27
CA THR A 124 7.48 8.71 10.04
C THR A 124 6.61 9.93 9.73
N SER A 125 5.29 9.77 9.82
CA SER A 125 4.32 10.85 9.65
C SER A 125 4.53 11.96 10.71
N ALA A 126 4.71 11.58 11.99
CA ALA A 126 4.95 12.53 13.08
C ALA A 126 6.27 13.30 12.91
N ALA A 127 7.33 12.64 12.42
CA ALA A 127 8.63 13.27 12.21
C ALA A 127 8.61 14.37 11.13
N ILE A 128 7.64 14.33 10.21
CA ILE A 128 7.46 15.35 9.16
C ILE A 128 6.85 16.65 9.72
N ASP A 129 6.12 16.58 10.84
CA ASP A 129 5.42 17.72 11.46
C ASP A 129 6.37 18.75 12.12
N GLY A 130 7.64 18.37 12.34
CA GLY A 130 8.71 19.32 12.65
C GLY A 130 8.53 20.16 13.93
N THR A 131 7.87 19.62 14.96
CA THR A 131 7.89 20.18 16.32
C THR A 131 8.89 19.47 17.22
#